data_AF-A0A9P8PKR8-F1
#
_entry.id   AF-A0A9P8PKR8-F1
#
_cell.length_a   1.000
_cell.length_b   1.000
_cell.length_c   1.000
_cell.angle_alpha   90.00
_cell.angle_beta   90.00
_cell.angle_gamma   90.00
#
_symmetry.space_group_name_H-M   'P 1'
#
loop_
_entity.id
_entity.type
_entity.pdbx_description
1 polymer ?
#
loop_
_entity_poly.entity_id
_entity_poly.type
_entity_poly.pdbx_seq_one_letter_code
_entity_poly.pdbx_strand_id
1 'polypeptide(L)'
;MAAFFAPIESYDFHIYYYANYPPSRLEAIQLKNKIFEDFAEEIEKDDLFIKVLRDETVTGPHIVAYFEVDISDPASFLKFFSWAQLNHGSLSILVHPNSGNPFKDHTINAAWIGEKLPLKNPEDLKAYIGKSPVPWGYPNRQDIKDGFYDKPELYLKRPVYRLLRKGPIDEFWSRELIDSYKELLKDYKSE
;
A
#
# COMPACT_ATOMS: atom_id res chain seq x y z
N MET A 1 25.03 0.11 -5.59
CA MET A 1 23.56 -0.07 -5.47
C MET A 1 23.01 1.18 -4.83
N ALA A 2 21.85 1.66 -5.27
CA ALA A 2 21.14 2.69 -4.53
C ALA A 2 20.66 2.10 -3.20
N ALA A 3 20.66 2.92 -2.15
CA ALA A 3 20.20 2.53 -0.82
C ALA A 3 19.45 3.72 -0.23
N PHE A 4 18.42 3.47 0.57
CA PHE A 4 17.87 4.51 1.42
C PHE A 4 18.87 4.89 2.50
N PHE A 5 18.72 6.10 3.03
CA PHE A 5 19.55 6.54 4.13
C PHE A 5 19.16 5.80 5.42
N ALA A 6 20.11 5.17 6.11
CA ALA A 6 19.82 4.43 7.33
C ALA A 6 19.20 5.34 8.41
N PRO A 7 18.20 4.87 9.18
CA PRO A 7 17.72 3.49 9.26
C PRO A 7 16.46 3.22 8.42
N ILE A 8 16.26 3.90 7.29
CA ILE A 8 15.08 3.72 6.44
C ILE A 8 15.15 2.38 5.71
N GLU A 9 14.10 1.57 5.84
CA GLU A 9 13.97 0.25 5.20
C GLU A 9 13.05 0.29 3.96
N SER A 10 12.02 1.13 3.98
CA SER A 10 11.06 1.30 2.89
C SER A 10 10.34 2.65 2.99
N TYR A 11 9.44 2.93 2.05
CA TYR A 11 8.52 4.05 2.08
C TYR A 11 7.08 3.59 1.82
N ASP A 12 6.14 4.24 2.49
CA ASP A 12 4.71 4.06 2.25
C ASP A 12 4.12 5.36 1.68
N PHE A 13 3.28 5.19 0.68
CA PHE A 13 2.48 6.24 0.08
C PHE A 13 1.02 5.94 0.39
N HIS A 14 0.38 6.78 1.21
CA HIS A 14 -1.05 6.70 1.49
C HIS A 14 -1.79 7.65 0.55
N ILE A 15 -2.45 7.12 -0.46
CA ILE A 15 -3.22 7.90 -1.44
C ILE A 15 -4.64 8.04 -0.92
N TYR A 16 -5.00 9.25 -0.51
CA TYR A 16 -6.27 9.56 0.13
C TYR A 16 -7.40 9.83 -0.86
N TYR A 17 -8.58 9.34 -0.51
CA TYR A 17 -9.82 9.61 -1.21
C TYR A 17 -11.02 9.63 -0.25
N TYR A 18 -12.10 10.24 -0.69
CA TYR A 18 -13.34 10.33 0.07
C TYR A 18 -14.32 9.24 -0.39
N ALA A 19 -14.39 8.12 0.33
CA ALA A 19 -15.21 6.96 -0.04
C ALA A 19 -16.70 7.30 -0.31
N ASN A 20 -17.27 8.24 0.46
CA ASN A 20 -18.66 8.70 0.30
C ASN A 20 -18.84 9.81 -0.76
N TYR A 21 -17.80 10.13 -1.53
CA TYR A 21 -17.84 11.08 -2.63
C TYR A 21 -17.42 10.37 -3.94
N PRO A 22 -18.39 9.92 -4.76
CA PRO A 22 -18.11 9.05 -5.91
C PRO A 22 -17.03 9.53 -6.88
N PRO A 23 -16.92 10.84 -7.22
CA PRO A 23 -15.84 11.31 -8.09
C PRO A 23 -14.44 11.06 -7.51
N SER A 24 -14.22 11.35 -6.22
CA SER A 24 -12.92 11.12 -5.58
C SER A 24 -12.59 9.64 -5.46
N ARG A 25 -13.59 8.80 -5.12
CA ARG A 25 -13.42 7.35 -5.07
C ARG A 25 -13.05 6.78 -6.44
N LEU A 26 -13.74 7.21 -7.50
CA LEU A 26 -13.46 6.76 -8.87
C LEU A 26 -12.06 7.18 -9.34
N GLU A 27 -11.65 8.42 -9.06
CA GLU A 27 -10.30 8.91 -9.39
C GLU A 27 -9.22 8.04 -8.72
N ALA A 28 -9.39 7.69 -7.44
CA ALA A 28 -8.45 6.83 -6.73
C ALA A 28 -8.40 5.40 -7.29
N ILE A 29 -9.52 4.84 -7.73
CA ILE A 29 -9.57 3.54 -8.40
C ILE A 29 -8.85 3.59 -9.75
N GLN A 30 -9.08 4.65 -10.53
CA GLN A 30 -8.41 4.87 -11.81
C GLN A 30 -6.90 5.04 -11.63
N LEU A 31 -6.47 5.82 -10.63
CA LEU A 31 -5.06 6.00 -10.32
C LEU A 31 -4.41 4.67 -9.92
N LYS A 32 -5.03 3.91 -9.00
CA LYS A 32 -4.56 2.57 -8.62
C LYS A 32 -4.40 1.67 -9.84
N ASN A 33 -5.38 1.64 -10.73
CA ASN A 33 -5.33 0.83 -11.94
C ASN A 33 -4.23 1.28 -12.90
N LYS A 34 -3.97 2.59 -13.00
CA LYS A 34 -2.85 3.14 -13.75
C LYS A 34 -1.49 2.74 -13.16
N ILE A 35 -1.37 2.66 -11.84
CA ILE A 35 -0.14 2.16 -11.18
C ILE A 35 0.14 0.71 -11.60
N PHE A 36 -0.88 -0.15 -11.65
CA PHE A 36 -0.71 -1.53 -12.14
C PHE A 36 -0.22 -1.62 -13.59
N GLU A 37 -0.54 -0.63 -14.42
CA GLU A 37 -0.11 -0.58 -15.82
C GLU A 37 1.32 -0.03 -15.93
N ASP A 38 1.60 1.10 -15.28
CA ASP A 38 2.87 1.84 -15.42
C ASP A 38 4.03 1.21 -14.61
N PHE A 39 3.73 0.39 -13.60
CA PHE A 39 4.69 -0.26 -12.69
C PHE A 39 4.57 -1.80 -12.67
N ALA A 40 4.12 -2.40 -13.77
CA ALA A 40 3.94 -3.85 -13.85
C ALA A 40 5.23 -4.62 -13.49
N GLU A 41 6.40 -4.15 -13.94
CA GLU A 41 7.67 -4.82 -13.65
C GLU A 41 8.06 -4.76 -12.17
N GLU A 42 7.91 -3.59 -11.52
CA GLU A 42 8.19 -3.41 -10.09
C GLU A 42 7.23 -4.22 -9.22
N ILE A 43 5.96 -4.30 -9.64
CA ILE A 43 4.96 -5.14 -8.98
C ILE A 43 5.32 -6.62 -9.13
N GLU A 44 5.76 -7.07 -10.31
CA GLU A 44 6.17 -8.46 -10.54
C GLU A 44 7.40 -8.86 -9.71
N LYS A 45 8.33 -7.93 -9.49
CA LYS A 45 9.56 -8.16 -8.70
C LYS A 45 9.39 -8.04 -7.20
N ASP A 46 8.19 -7.70 -6.71
CA ASP A 46 7.94 -7.37 -5.30
C ASP A 46 8.68 -6.13 -4.80
N ASP A 47 9.07 -5.22 -5.71
CA ASP A 47 9.70 -3.93 -5.37
C ASP A 47 8.66 -2.86 -5.00
N LEU A 48 7.43 -3.02 -5.51
CA LEU A 48 6.27 -2.15 -5.27
C LEU A 48 5.04 -2.99 -4.89
N PHE A 49 4.43 -2.71 -3.74
CA PHE A 49 3.19 -3.36 -3.30
C PHE A 49 2.03 -2.39 -3.31
N ILE A 50 0.90 -2.79 -3.89
CA ILE A 50 -0.35 -2.04 -3.81
C ILE A 50 -1.24 -2.72 -2.78
N LYS A 51 -1.78 -1.96 -1.84
CA LYS A 51 -2.70 -2.46 -0.81
C LYS A 51 -3.95 -1.61 -0.73
N VAL A 52 -5.08 -2.25 -0.44
CA VAL A 52 -6.39 -1.60 -0.34
C VAL A 52 -7.06 -1.96 0.98
N LEU A 53 -7.89 -1.04 1.51
CA LEU A 53 -8.74 -1.32 2.65
C LEU A 53 -9.77 -2.41 2.31
N ARG A 54 -10.02 -3.30 3.27
CA ARG A 54 -10.99 -4.39 3.16
C ARG A 54 -12.39 -3.88 2.88
N ASP A 55 -12.85 -2.87 3.59
CA ASP A 55 -14.22 -2.37 3.50
C ASP A 55 -14.26 -0.83 3.52
N GLU A 56 -13.16 -0.20 3.07
CA GLU A 56 -12.96 1.25 3.08
C GLU A 56 -13.09 1.89 4.48
N THR A 57 -13.13 1.09 5.55
CA THR A 57 -13.10 1.58 6.93
C THR A 57 -11.74 2.19 7.23
N VAL A 58 -11.73 3.47 7.62
CA VAL A 58 -10.51 4.22 7.89
C VAL A 58 -9.80 3.70 9.14
N THR A 59 -8.63 3.11 8.97
CA THR A 59 -7.77 2.58 10.03
C THR A 59 -6.55 3.45 10.32
N GLY A 60 -5.81 3.13 11.37
CA GLY A 60 -4.56 3.82 11.71
C GLY A 60 -4.77 5.31 12.04
N PRO A 61 -3.76 6.16 11.80
CA PRO A 61 -3.79 7.59 12.09
C PRO A 61 -4.53 8.41 11.01
N HIS A 62 -5.16 7.77 10.03
CA HIS A 62 -5.72 8.44 8.86
C HIS A 62 -7.16 8.93 9.11
N ILE A 63 -7.55 10.02 8.46
CA ILE A 63 -8.88 10.64 8.65
C ILE A 63 -9.86 10.35 7.51
N VAL A 64 -9.37 9.88 6.36
CA VAL A 64 -10.15 9.53 5.17
C VAL A 64 -9.67 8.19 4.63
N ALA A 65 -10.44 7.59 3.73
CA ALA A 65 -10.08 6.32 3.12
C ALA A 65 -8.82 6.47 2.27
N TYR A 66 -8.08 5.39 2.13
CA TYR A 66 -6.84 5.36 1.38
C TYR A 66 -6.60 4.00 0.75
N PHE A 67 -5.72 3.99 -0.23
CA PHE A 67 -4.97 2.81 -0.61
C PHE A 67 -3.48 3.12 -0.45
N GLU A 68 -2.67 2.09 -0.26
CA GLU A 68 -1.27 2.22 0.09
C GLU A 68 -0.41 1.68 -1.05
N VAL A 69 0.71 2.35 -1.30
CA VAL A 69 1.80 1.84 -2.12
C VAL A 69 3.07 1.78 -1.28
N ASP A 70 3.59 0.58 -1.07
CA ASP A 70 4.86 0.35 -0.37
C ASP A 70 5.97 0.14 -1.36
N ILE A 71 7.14 0.70 -1.06
CA ILE A 71 8.31 0.56 -1.91
C ILE A 71 9.54 0.33 -1.04
N SER A 72 10.18 -0.83 -1.23
CA SER A 72 11.43 -1.21 -0.56
C SER A 72 12.67 -0.97 -1.43
N ASP A 73 12.50 -0.88 -2.75
CA ASP A 73 13.60 -0.60 -3.68
C ASP A 73 13.81 0.91 -3.91
N PRO A 74 15.01 1.45 -3.67
CA PRO A 74 15.29 2.88 -3.84
C PRO A 74 15.13 3.42 -5.27
N ALA A 75 15.40 2.62 -6.30
CA ALA A 75 15.23 3.07 -7.68
C ALA A 75 13.74 3.17 -8.03
N SER A 76 12.95 2.20 -7.59
CA SER A 76 11.49 2.19 -7.68
C SER A 76 10.87 3.35 -6.93
N PHE A 77 11.41 3.73 -5.76
CA PHE A 77 10.95 4.91 -5.02
C PHE A 77 11.13 6.20 -5.82
N LEU A 78 12.32 6.41 -6.40
CA LEU A 78 12.58 7.60 -7.20
C LEU A 78 11.63 7.69 -8.42
N LYS A 79 11.44 6.55 -9.10
CA LYS A 79 10.53 6.45 -10.25
C LYS A 79 9.07 6.71 -9.82
N PHE A 80 8.60 6.07 -8.76
CA PHE A 80 7.22 6.21 -8.28
C PHE A 80 6.94 7.60 -7.73
N PHE A 81 7.84 8.17 -6.93
CA PHE A 81 7.67 9.51 -6.38
C PHE A 81 7.52 10.56 -7.49
N SER A 82 8.42 10.54 -8.48
CA SER A 82 8.35 11.46 -9.63
C SER A 82 7.12 11.22 -10.50
N TRP A 83 6.71 9.97 -10.69
CA TRP A 83 5.46 9.63 -11.38
C TRP A 83 4.23 10.14 -10.62
N ALA A 84 4.18 9.97 -9.30
CA ALA A 84 3.07 10.38 -8.46
C ALA A 84 2.89 11.91 -8.50
N GLN A 85 3.98 12.68 -8.51
CA GLN A 85 3.94 14.14 -8.68
C GLN A 85 3.20 14.57 -9.96
N LEU A 86 3.25 13.77 -11.02
CA LEU A 86 2.62 14.08 -12.31
C LEU A 86 1.23 13.48 -12.48
N ASN A 87 0.88 12.44 -11.70
CA ASN A 87 -0.31 11.63 -11.93
C ASN A 87 -1.31 11.64 -10.77
N HIS A 88 -1.00 12.26 -9.62
CA HIS A 88 -1.89 12.20 -8.44
C HIS A 88 -3.25 12.91 -8.61
N GLY A 89 -3.40 13.73 -9.66
CA GLY A 89 -4.67 14.42 -9.94
C GLY A 89 -5.08 15.31 -8.77
N SER A 90 -6.30 15.13 -8.28
CA SER A 90 -6.83 15.86 -7.12
C SER A 90 -6.55 15.18 -5.77
N LEU A 91 -5.94 13.99 -5.78
CA LEU A 91 -5.75 13.18 -4.58
C LEU A 91 -4.54 13.65 -3.77
N SER A 92 -4.68 13.67 -2.45
CA SER A 92 -3.58 13.93 -1.52
C SER A 92 -2.83 12.64 -1.21
N ILE A 93 -1.50 12.72 -1.14
CA ILE A 93 -0.64 11.58 -0.83
C ILE A 93 0.24 11.91 0.37
N LEU A 94 0.10 11.17 1.46
CA LEU A 94 1.08 11.15 2.54
C LEU A 94 2.20 10.19 2.15
N VAL A 95 3.43 10.68 2.12
CA VAL A 95 4.63 9.88 1.85
C VAL A 95 5.46 9.85 3.12
N HIS A 96 5.72 8.67 3.68
CA HIS A 96 6.59 8.56 4.85
C HIS A 96 7.59 7.42 4.73
N PRO A 97 8.79 7.56 5.33
CA PRO A 97 9.72 6.45 5.45
C PRO A 97 9.22 5.43 6.48
N ASN A 98 9.81 4.25 6.47
CA ASN A 98 9.76 3.30 7.58
C ASN A 98 11.16 3.22 8.21
N SER A 99 11.34 3.94 9.32
CA SER A 99 12.64 4.09 10.00
C SER A 99 12.68 3.43 11.39
N GLY A 100 11.62 2.70 11.75
CA GLY A 100 11.42 2.12 13.08
C GLY A 100 10.79 3.08 14.09
N ASN A 101 10.39 4.29 13.68
CA ASN A 101 9.68 5.25 14.51
C ASN A 101 8.40 5.74 13.81
N PRO A 102 7.32 4.94 13.80
CA PRO A 102 6.11 5.25 13.04
C PRO A 102 5.50 6.59 13.43
N PHE A 103 5.58 7.00 14.71
CA PHE A 103 5.13 8.34 15.12
C PHE A 103 5.88 9.44 14.36
N LYS A 104 7.22 9.44 14.38
CA LYS A 104 8.01 10.44 13.66
C LYS A 104 7.85 10.32 12.17
N ASP A 105 7.81 9.09 11.66
CA ASP A 105 7.68 8.79 10.24
C ASP A 105 6.41 9.43 9.66
N HIS A 106 5.26 9.23 10.30
CA HIS A 106 3.99 9.77 9.81
C HIS A 106 3.81 11.28 10.06
N THR A 107 4.53 11.87 11.02
CA THR A 107 4.29 13.26 11.46
C THR A 107 5.39 14.24 11.05
N ILE A 108 6.62 13.96 11.43
CA ILE A 108 7.78 14.87 11.33
C ILE A 108 8.58 14.59 10.07
N ASN A 109 8.79 13.32 9.74
CA ASN A 109 9.62 12.88 8.61
C ASN A 109 8.81 12.71 7.31
N ALA A 110 7.51 12.95 7.37
CA ALA A 110 6.60 12.80 6.25
C ALA A 110 6.74 13.92 5.21
N ALA A 111 6.59 13.56 3.95
CA ALA A 111 6.33 14.47 2.84
C ALA A 111 4.88 14.34 2.37
N TRP A 112 4.43 15.31 1.59
CA TRP A 112 3.09 15.34 1.01
C TRP A 112 3.15 15.72 -0.46
N ILE A 113 2.35 15.03 -1.28
CA ILE A 113 2.02 15.43 -2.66
C ILE A 113 0.55 15.86 -2.65
N GLY A 114 0.26 17.06 -3.15
CA GLY A 114 -1.07 17.68 -3.03
C GLY A 114 -1.31 18.32 -1.65
N GLU A 115 -2.57 18.32 -1.20
CA GLU A 115 -2.96 18.97 0.06
C GLU A 115 -2.60 18.11 1.27
N LYS A 116 -1.94 18.70 2.28
CA LYS A 116 -1.66 18.01 3.54
C LYS A 116 -2.95 17.86 4.36
N LEU A 117 -3.30 16.62 4.70
CA LEU A 117 -4.43 16.30 5.57
C LEU A 117 -3.97 16.08 7.02
N PRO A 118 -4.80 16.41 8.02
CA PRO A 118 -4.48 16.10 9.41
C PRO A 118 -4.55 14.59 9.68
N LEU A 119 -3.87 14.13 10.73
CA LEU A 119 -3.92 12.76 11.23
C LEU A 119 -4.78 12.69 12.50
N LYS A 120 -5.56 11.62 12.67
CA LYS A 120 -6.27 11.31 13.91
C LYS A 120 -5.35 10.57 14.87
N ASN A 121 -5.33 11.00 16.13
CA ASN A 121 -4.61 10.35 17.23
C ASN A 121 -3.20 9.83 16.86
N PRO A 122 -2.32 10.61 16.19
CA PRO A 122 -1.02 10.11 15.76
C PRO A 122 -0.15 9.63 16.92
N GLU A 123 -0.41 10.11 18.14
CA GLU A 123 0.20 9.65 19.39
C GLU A 123 0.09 8.13 19.62
N ASP A 124 -0.98 7.49 19.14
CA ASP A 124 -1.17 6.03 19.24
C ASP A 124 -0.05 5.26 18.52
N LEU A 125 0.59 5.87 17.52
CA LEU A 125 1.74 5.31 16.80
C LEU A 125 2.96 5.10 17.71
N LYS A 126 3.07 5.82 18.83
CA LYS A 126 4.20 5.65 19.77
C LYS A 126 4.25 4.24 20.35
N ALA A 127 3.11 3.56 20.45
CA ALA A 127 3.03 2.16 20.89
C ALA A 127 3.73 1.17 19.93
N TYR A 128 4.12 1.62 18.73
CA TYR A 128 4.75 0.80 17.69
C TYR A 128 6.22 1.15 17.45
N ILE A 129 6.82 2.05 18.23
CA ILE A 129 8.25 2.40 18.10
C ILE A 129 9.13 1.18 18.42
N GLY A 130 10.13 0.93 17.56
CA GLY A 130 11.09 -0.16 17.73
C GLY A 130 10.49 -1.55 17.57
N LYS A 131 9.18 -1.65 17.35
CA LYS A 131 8.60 -2.86 16.80
C LYS A 131 9.01 -2.84 15.34
N SER A 132 9.77 -3.85 14.91
CA SER A 132 9.90 -4.18 13.49
C SER A 132 8.49 -4.06 12.91
N PRO A 133 8.30 -3.51 11.69
CA PRO A 133 7.06 -3.81 11.02
C PRO A 133 6.95 -5.33 11.09
N VAL A 134 6.01 -5.80 11.93
CA VAL A 134 5.51 -7.16 11.83
C VAL A 134 5.22 -7.25 10.35
N PRO A 135 5.72 -8.24 9.58
CA PRO A 135 5.39 -8.31 8.16
C PRO A 135 3.89 -8.14 8.09
N TRP A 136 3.42 -6.97 7.66
CA TRP A 136 2.07 -6.51 8.01
C TRP A 136 1.04 -7.23 7.13
N GLY A 137 1.41 -8.41 6.63
CA GLY A 137 0.50 -9.44 6.15
C GLY A 137 0.27 -9.37 4.68
N TYR A 138 1.21 -8.77 3.99
CA TYR A 138 1.18 -8.59 2.56
C TYR A 138 2.27 -9.51 2.07
N PRO A 139 1.95 -10.80 1.91
CA PRO A 139 2.95 -11.79 1.61
C PRO A 139 3.65 -11.38 0.31
N ASN A 140 4.97 -11.37 0.31
CA ASN A 140 5.72 -11.36 -0.94
C ASN A 140 5.41 -12.66 -1.70
N ARG A 141 5.78 -12.77 -2.98
CA ARG A 141 5.50 -13.98 -3.78
C ARG A 141 6.11 -15.24 -3.16
N GLN A 142 7.24 -15.13 -2.46
CA GLN A 142 7.83 -16.25 -1.73
C GLN A 142 6.96 -16.69 -0.54
N ASP A 143 6.47 -15.75 0.28
CA ASP A 143 5.54 -16.04 1.38
C ASP A 143 4.26 -16.73 0.85
N ILE A 144 3.77 -16.31 -0.33
CA ILE A 144 2.63 -16.93 -1.01
C ILE A 144 2.95 -18.38 -1.39
N LYS A 145 4.10 -18.63 -2.02
CA LYS A 145 4.59 -19.97 -2.36
C LYS A 145 4.73 -20.86 -1.11
N ASP A 146 5.16 -20.28 0.00
CA ASP A 146 5.35 -20.94 1.28
C ASP A 146 4.04 -21.17 2.06
N GLY A 147 2.90 -20.91 1.42
CA GLY A 147 1.58 -21.27 1.96
C GLY A 147 1.00 -20.23 2.92
N PHE A 148 1.35 -18.93 2.79
CA PHE A 148 0.73 -17.86 3.59
C PHE A 148 -0.81 -17.93 3.56
N TYR A 149 -1.40 -18.21 2.39
CA TYR A 149 -2.85 -18.29 2.22
C TYR A 149 -3.48 -19.61 2.69
N ASP A 150 -2.68 -20.61 3.04
CA ASP A 150 -3.14 -21.86 3.66
C ASP A 150 -3.51 -21.67 5.15
N LYS A 151 -3.21 -20.48 5.70
CA LYS A 151 -3.41 -20.10 7.10
C LYS A 151 -4.36 -18.90 7.22
N PRO A 152 -5.70 -19.10 7.16
CA PRO A 152 -6.69 -18.02 7.14
C PRO A 152 -6.59 -17.02 8.29
N GLU A 153 -6.16 -17.46 9.45
CA GLU A 153 -5.87 -16.64 10.63
C GLU A 153 -4.86 -15.53 10.36
N LEU A 154 -3.98 -15.70 9.37
CA LEU A 154 -2.98 -14.71 9.00
C LEU A 154 -3.54 -13.56 8.18
N TYR A 155 -4.72 -13.65 7.55
CA TYR A 155 -5.23 -12.58 6.66
C TYR A 155 -6.70 -12.20 6.86
N LEU A 156 -7.55 -13.09 7.40
CA LEU A 156 -9.00 -12.82 7.51
C LEU A 156 -9.38 -11.64 8.41
N LYS A 157 -8.53 -11.32 9.39
CA LYS A 157 -8.76 -10.21 10.33
C LYS A 157 -8.04 -8.92 9.94
N ARG A 158 -7.34 -8.90 8.80
CA ARG A 158 -6.57 -7.72 8.42
C ARG A 158 -7.47 -6.65 7.82
N PRO A 159 -7.24 -5.38 8.14
CA PRO A 159 -8.03 -4.27 7.63
C PRO A 159 -7.71 -3.96 6.16
N VAL A 160 -6.66 -4.55 5.61
CA VAL A 160 -6.01 -4.17 4.37
C VAL A 160 -5.60 -5.45 3.64
N TYR A 161 -5.67 -5.43 2.32
CA TYR A 161 -5.24 -6.51 1.43
C TYR A 161 -4.22 -6.02 0.43
N ARG A 162 -3.17 -6.82 0.22
CA ARG A 162 -2.32 -6.67 -0.96
C ARG A 162 -3.16 -6.96 -2.22
N LEU A 163 -2.82 -6.35 -3.34
CA LEU A 163 -3.29 -6.71 -4.66
C LEU A 163 -2.10 -7.17 -5.51
N LEU A 164 -2.27 -8.27 -6.25
CA LEU A 164 -1.25 -8.80 -7.17
C LEU A 164 -1.53 -8.46 -8.63
N ARG A 165 -2.75 -8.05 -8.94
CA ARG A 165 -3.18 -7.71 -10.29
C ARG A 165 -4.18 -6.56 -10.25
N LYS A 166 -4.35 -5.93 -11.41
CA LYS A 166 -5.34 -4.88 -11.64
C LYS A 166 -6.74 -5.35 -11.23
N GLY A 167 -7.47 -4.46 -10.56
CA GLY A 167 -8.86 -4.68 -10.14
C GLY A 167 -9.86 -4.27 -11.22
N PRO A 168 -11.18 -4.31 -10.93
CA PRO A 168 -12.19 -3.74 -11.82
C PRO A 168 -11.95 -2.25 -12.08
N ILE A 169 -12.59 -1.71 -13.12
CA ILE A 169 -12.41 -0.31 -13.52
C ILE A 169 -13.04 0.68 -12.52
N ASP A 170 -14.04 0.22 -11.77
CA ASP A 170 -14.92 0.99 -10.88
C ASP A 170 -14.92 0.48 -9.44
N GLU A 171 -14.07 -0.50 -9.12
CA GLU A 171 -13.92 -1.04 -7.77
C GLU A 171 -12.44 -1.19 -7.37
N PHE A 172 -12.15 -0.96 -6.09
CA PHE A 172 -10.80 -1.16 -5.56
C PHE A 172 -10.34 -2.62 -5.65
N TRP A 173 -11.28 -3.53 -5.36
CA TRP A 173 -11.08 -4.98 -5.35
C TRP A 173 -12.45 -5.67 -5.49
N SER A 174 -12.46 -6.97 -5.82
CA SER A 174 -13.65 -7.81 -5.84
C SER A 174 -13.43 -9.02 -4.92
N ARG A 175 -14.50 -9.61 -4.37
CA ARG A 175 -14.38 -10.86 -3.59
C ARG A 175 -13.65 -11.95 -4.35
N GLU A 176 -13.88 -12.04 -5.65
CA GLU A 176 -13.12 -12.90 -6.55
C GLU A 176 -11.63 -12.56 -6.58
N LEU A 177 -11.20 -11.31 -6.40
CA LEU A 177 -9.79 -10.94 -6.29
C LEU A 177 -9.14 -11.37 -4.98
N ILE A 178 -9.89 -11.32 -3.87
CA ILE A 178 -9.42 -11.88 -2.58
C ILE A 178 -9.41 -13.41 -2.63
N ASP A 179 -10.45 -14.02 -3.18
CA ASP A 179 -10.54 -15.48 -3.34
C ASP A 179 -9.57 -15.98 -4.42
N SER A 180 -9.17 -15.13 -5.38
CA SER A 180 -8.19 -15.44 -6.44
C SER A 180 -6.76 -15.60 -5.95
N TYR A 181 -6.47 -15.30 -4.69
CA TYR A 181 -5.23 -15.78 -4.08
C TYR A 181 -5.12 -17.31 -4.17
N LYS A 182 -6.24 -18.04 -4.18
CA LYS A 182 -6.26 -19.49 -4.43
C LYS A 182 -6.13 -19.89 -5.90
N GLU A 183 -6.58 -19.06 -6.85
CA GLU A 183 -6.44 -19.31 -8.29
C GLU A 183 -5.02 -18.99 -8.79
N LEU A 184 -4.38 -17.93 -8.27
CA LEU A 184 -2.96 -17.61 -8.53
C LEU A 184 -2.02 -18.73 -8.04
N LEU A 185 -2.41 -19.51 -7.03
CA LEU A 185 -1.67 -20.70 -6.59
C LEU A 185 -1.71 -21.85 -7.61
N LYS A 186 -2.65 -21.88 -8.56
CA LYS A 186 -2.67 -22.91 -9.62
C LYS A 186 -1.61 -22.65 -10.68
N ASP A 187 -1.44 -21.38 -11.06
CA ASP A 187 -0.43 -20.97 -12.06
C ASP A 187 1.00 -20.94 -11.47
N TYR A 188 1.14 -20.74 -10.16
CA TYR A 188 2.45 -20.73 -9.49
C TYR A 188 2.97 -22.11 -9.06
N LYS A 189 2.10 -23.13 -8.96
CA LYS A 189 2.49 -24.52 -8.65
C LYS A 189 2.82 -25.33 -9.90
N SER A 190 2.76 -24.72 -11.09
CA SER A 190 3.01 -25.36 -12.38
C SER A 190 4.40 -25.10 -12.98
N GLU A 191 5.36 -24.59 -12.21
CA GLU A 191 6.78 -24.51 -12.58
C GLU A 191 7.69 -25.26 -11.60
#